data_AF-A0A383D338-F1
#
_entry.id   AF-A0A383D338-F1
#
_cell.length_a   1.000
_cell.length_b   1.000
_cell.length_c   1.000
_cell.angle_alpha   90.00
_cell.angle_beta   90.00
_cell.angle_gamma   90.00
#
_symmetry.space_group_name_H-M   'P 1'
#
loop_
_entity.id
_entity.type
_entity.pdbx_description
1 polymer ?
#
loop_
_entity_poly.entity_id
_entity_poly.type
_entity_poly.pdbx_seq_one_letter_code
_entity_poly.pdbx_strand_id
1 'polypeptide(L)'
;MNFYYKNIELLKITQPTLADRLVQNKNEKIVHVVLSKDGNPIPQVGTISLHSNYYPIKEASESISNYKLKEQQRPVVYGLGFG
;
A
#
# COMPACT_ATOMS: atom_id res chain seq x y z
N MET A 1 0.11 10.80 17.18
CA MET A 1 0.86 9.55 17.40
C MET A 1 1.63 9.25 16.13
N ASN A 2 2.96 9.10 16.17
CA ASN A 2 3.77 8.93 14.96
C ASN A 2 3.99 7.43 14.70
N PHE A 3 3.23 6.87 13.76
CA PHE A 3 3.27 5.44 13.42
C PHE A 3 4.64 4.97 12.97
N TYR A 4 5.44 5.84 12.34
CA TYR A 4 6.80 5.50 11.92
C TYR A 4 7.65 5.05 13.11
N TYR A 5 7.74 5.85 14.18
CA TYR A 5 8.57 5.51 15.34
C TYR A 5 8.05 4.25 16.05
N LYS A 6 6.74 4.11 16.18
CA LYS A 6 6.13 2.90 16.75
C LYS A 6 6.50 1.64 15.95
N ASN A 7 6.45 1.72 14.62
CA ASN A 7 6.77 0.60 13.75
C ASN A 7 8.27 0.27 13.79
N ILE A 8 9.15 1.27 13.88
CA ILE A 8 10.60 1.05 14.05
C ILE A 8 10.90 0.34 15.37
N GLU A 9 10.27 0.72 16.48
CA GLU A 9 10.47 0.03 17.77
C GLU A 9 10.02 -1.44 17.72
N LEU A 10 8.88 -1.73 17.09
CA LEU A 10 8.44 -3.11 16.87
C LEU A 10 9.38 -3.89 15.94
N LEU A 11 9.91 -3.22 14.91
CA LEU A 11 10.83 -3.82 13.97
C LEU A 11 12.20 -4.12 14.61
N LYS A 12 12.67 -3.31 15.57
CA LYS A 12 13.90 -3.61 16.32
C LYS A 12 13.83 -4.94 17.07
N ILE A 13 12.65 -5.32 17.55
CA ILE A 13 12.44 -6.58 18.28
C ILE A 13 12.59 -7.78 17.34
N THR A 14 12.03 -7.68 16.13
CA THR A 14 11.91 -8.81 15.19
C THR A 14 13.06 -8.86 14.20
N GLN A 15 13.55 -7.70 13.73
CA GLN A 15 14.57 -7.57 12.70
C GLN A 15 15.47 -6.33 12.93
N PRO A 16 16.38 -6.37 13.93
CA PRO A 16 17.20 -5.23 14.34
C PRO A 16 18.02 -4.61 13.20
N THR A 17 18.67 -5.45 12.38
CA THR A 17 19.52 -5.03 11.26
C THR A 17 18.75 -4.24 10.20
N LEU A 18 17.48 -4.57 9.96
CA LEU A 18 16.62 -3.83 9.05
C LEU A 18 16.16 -2.50 9.67
N ALA A 19 15.84 -2.50 10.96
CA ALA A 19 15.46 -1.27 11.68
C ALA A 19 16.59 -0.23 11.65
N ASP A 20 17.84 -0.64 11.91
CA ASP A 20 18.99 0.26 11.89
C ASP A 20 19.21 0.87 10.51
N ARG A 21 19.11 0.05 9.45
CA ARG A 21 19.19 0.51 8.05
C ARG A 21 18.11 1.54 7.73
N LEU A 22 16.86 1.33 8.17
CA LEU A 22 15.75 2.25 7.93
C LEU A 22 15.90 3.59 8.67
N VAL A 23 16.49 3.58 9.87
CA VAL A 23 16.76 4.80 10.63
C VAL A 23 17.90 5.62 9.99
N GLN A 24 18.92 4.94 9.46
CA GLN A 24 20.06 5.58 8.78
C GLN A 24 19.68 6.18 7.42
N ASN A 25 18.75 5.58 6.68
CA ASN A 25 18.35 6.01 5.33
C ASN A 25 17.12 6.94 5.32
N LYS A 26 16.91 7.77 6.35
CA LYS A 26 15.76 8.71 6.45
C LYS A 26 15.69 9.79 5.35
N ASN A 27 16.74 9.91 4.53
CA ASN A 27 16.93 11.05 3.62
C ASN A 27 16.62 10.77 2.14
N GLU A 28 16.28 9.53 1.75
CA GLU A 28 15.76 9.27 0.41
C GLU A 28 14.29 9.69 0.33
N LYS A 29 14.06 10.98 0.06
CA LYS A 29 12.77 11.64 0.28
C LYS A 29 11.90 11.84 -0.96
N ILE A 30 12.26 11.30 -2.11
CA ILE A 30 11.47 11.50 -3.31
C ILE A 30 10.90 10.17 -3.77
N VAL A 31 9.70 9.87 -3.27
CA VAL A 31 8.83 8.88 -3.86
C VAL A 31 8.10 9.55 -5.02
N HIS A 32 8.42 9.15 -6.24
CA HIS A 32 7.65 9.53 -7.41
C HIS A 32 6.51 8.54 -7.62
N VAL A 33 5.40 9.01 -8.18
CA VAL A 33 4.34 8.12 -8.68
C VAL A 33 4.48 8.06 -10.19
N VAL A 34 4.74 6.87 -10.73
CA VAL A 34 4.84 6.61 -12.17
C VAL A 34 3.80 5.57 -12.58
N LEU A 35 3.49 5.49 -13.88
CA LEU A 35 2.60 4.45 -14.39
C LEU A 35 3.40 3.19 -14.74
N SER A 36 2.91 2.03 -14.27
CA SER A 36 3.43 0.73 -14.68
C SER A 36 3.07 0.41 -16.14
N LYS A 37 3.62 -0.67 -16.69
CA LYS A 37 3.27 -1.16 -18.04
C LYS A 37 1.78 -1.48 -18.18
N ASP A 38 1.14 -1.87 -17.08
CA ASP A 38 -0.29 -2.21 -17.01
C ASP A 38 -1.16 -0.97 -16.72
N GLY A 39 -0.57 0.23 -16.66
CA GLY A 39 -1.26 1.49 -16.45
C GLY A 39 -1.59 1.81 -14.99
N ASN A 40 -1.12 1.01 -14.03
CA ASN A 40 -1.38 1.24 -12.61
C ASN A 40 -0.35 2.22 -12.01
N PRO A 41 -0.75 3.14 -11.12
CA PRO A 41 0.20 4.01 -10.42
C PRO A 41 1.04 3.19 -9.45
N ILE A 42 2.37 3.35 -9.52
CA ILE A 42 3.33 2.68 -8.64
C ILE A 42 4.30 3.68 -8.02
N PRO A 43 4.72 3.46 -6.76
CA PRO A 43 5.77 4.26 -6.15
C PRO A 43 7.14 3.89 -6.75
N GLN A 44 7.92 4.92 -7.08
CA GLN A 44 9.30 4.83 -7.54
C GLN A 44 10.21 5.59 -6.57
N VAL A 45 11.26 4.92 -6.11
CA VAL A 45 12.30 5.48 -5.23
C VAL A 45 13.63 5.37 -5.97
N GLY A 46 14.16 6.51 -6.41
CA GLY A 46 15.32 6.55 -7.30
C GLY A 46 15.06 5.76 -8.59
N THR A 47 15.82 4.71 -8.83
CA THR A 47 15.63 3.80 -9.99
C THR A 47 14.78 2.58 -9.69
N ILE A 48 14.36 2.38 -8.43
CA ILE A 48 13.60 1.21 -7.99
C ILE A 48 12.10 1.50 -8.14
N SER A 49 11.41 0.68 -8.91
CA SER A 49 9.95 0.72 -9.03
C SER A 49 9.34 -0.38 -8.15
N LEU A 50 8.43 0.01 -7.26
CA LEU A 50 7.77 -0.93 -6.35
C LEU A 50 6.44 -1.36 -6.95
N HIS A 51 6.45 -2.54 -7.57
CA HIS A 51 5.24 -3.16 -8.07
C HIS A 51 4.57 -3.92 -6.93
N SER A 52 3.33 -3.56 -6.62
CA SER A 52 2.49 -4.44 -5.81
C SER A 52 1.81 -5.46 -6.72
N ASN A 53 1.41 -6.58 -6.14
CA ASN A 53 0.48 -7.51 -6.80
C ASN A 53 -0.97 -7.00 -6.74
N TYR A 54 -1.18 -5.73 -6.39
CA TYR A 54 -2.50 -5.13 -6.24
C TYR A 54 -3.07 -4.76 -7.61
N TYR A 55 -4.17 -5.39 -7.99
CA TYR A 55 -4.90 -5.11 -9.22
C TYR A 55 -6.29 -4.56 -8.85
N PRO A 56 -6.40 -3.24 -8.59
CA PRO A 56 -7.57 -2.64 -7.95
C PRO A 56 -8.88 -2.96 -8.68
N ILE A 57 -8.87 -2.90 -10.01
CA ILE A 57 -10.07 -3.17 -10.82
C ILE A 57 -10.48 -4.64 -10.71
N LYS A 58 -9.52 -5.56 -10.82
CA LYS A 58 -9.77 -7.00 -10.72
C LYS A 58 -10.29 -7.35 -9.32
N GLU A 59 -9.61 -6.89 -8.28
CA GLU A 59 -9.99 -7.15 -6.89
C GLU A 59 -11.35 -6.56 -6.54
N ALA A 60 -11.64 -5.33 -6.98
CA ALA A 60 -12.97 -4.73 -6.80
C ALA A 60 -14.05 -5.56 -7.51
N SER A 61 -13.82 -5.98 -8.76
CA SER A 61 -14.75 -6.81 -9.53
C SER A 61 -14.98 -8.17 -8.87
N GLU A 62 -13.92 -8.84 -8.42
CA GLU A 62 -14.00 -10.12 -7.71
C GLU A 62 -14.75 -9.95 -6.37
N SER A 63 -14.51 -8.87 -5.62
CA SER A 63 -15.15 -8.61 -4.32
C SER A 63 -16.67 -8.46 -4.39
N ILE A 64 -17.21 -7.99 -5.52
CA ILE A 64 -18.65 -7.81 -5.72
C ILE A 64 -19.30 -8.89 -6.59
N SER A 65 -18.50 -9.80 -7.16
CA SER A 65 -18.96 -10.80 -8.14
C SER A 65 -20.13 -11.66 -7.66
N ASN A 66 -20.18 -11.94 -6.35
CA ASN A 66 -21.24 -12.72 -5.71
C ASN A 66 -22.24 -11.87 -4.90
N TYR A 67 -22.06 -10.56 -4.88
CA TYR A 67 -22.93 -9.66 -4.13
C TYR A 67 -24.25 -9.45 -4.89
N LYS A 68 -25.37 -9.77 -4.24
CA LYS A 68 -26.71 -9.51 -4.76
C LYS A 68 -27.40 -8.50 -3.87
N LEU A 69 -27.76 -7.37 -4.45
CA LEU A 69 -28.58 -6.36 -3.78
C LEU A 69 -29.98 -6.94 -3.54
N LYS A 70 -30.44 -6.99 -2.29
CA LYS A 70 -31.85 -7.29 -2.02
C LYS A 70 -32.67 -6.01 -2.19
N GLU A 71 -33.94 -6.15 -2.56
CA GLU A 71 -34.84 -5.00 -2.70
C GLU A 71 -34.81 -4.12 -1.43
N GLN A 72 -34.78 -2.80 -1.64
CA GLN A 72 -34.68 -1.77 -0.60
C GLN A 72 -33.32 -1.64 0.12
N GLN A 73 -32.29 -2.43 -0.21
CA GLN A 73 -30.95 -2.24 0.32
C GLN A 73 -30.18 -1.17 -0.45
N ARG A 74 -29.40 -0.34 0.28
CA ARG A 74 -28.42 0.59 -0.31
C ARG A 74 -27.02 0.05 -0.05
N PRO A 75 -26.24 -0.28 -1.09
CA PRO A 75 -24.89 -0.75 -0.88
C PRO A 75 -24.01 0.42 -0.44
N VAL A 76 -23.10 0.17 0.50
CA VAL A 76 -22.08 1.12 0.93
C VAL A 76 -20.73 0.50 0.63
N VAL A 77 -19.90 1.19 -0.15
CA VAL A 77 -18.56 0.74 -0.52
C VAL A 77 -17.54 1.52 0.31
N TYR A 78 -16.71 0.80 1.06
CA TYR A 78 -15.58 1.37 1.77
C TYR A 78 -14.31 1.06 0.99
N GLY A 79 -13.63 2.09 0.47
CA GLY A 79 -12.29 1.96 -0.09
C GLY A 79 -11.26 2.06 1.03
N LEU A 80 -10.56 0.96 1.32
CA LEU A 80 -9.39 0.98 2.21
C LEU A 80 -8.13 1.07 1.33
N GLY A 81 -7.65 2.29 1.11
CA GLY A 81 -6.34 2.51 0.50
C GLY A 81 -5.25 2.52 1.56
N PHE A 82 -4.17 1.77 1.35
CA PHE A 82 -2.91 2.04 2.04
C PHE A 82 -2.27 3.22 1.30
N GLY A 83 -2.44 4.41 1.87
CA GLY A 83 -1.81 5.64 1.37
C GLY A 83 -0.29 5.60 1.45
#